data_AF-A0A9E5CWA3-F1
#
_entry.id   AF-A0A9E5CWA3-F1
#
_cell.length_a   1.000
_cell.length_b   1.000
_cell.length_c   1.000
_cell.angle_alpha   90.00
_cell.angle_beta   90.00
_cell.angle_gamma   90.00
#
_symmetry.space_group_name_H-M   'P 1'
#
loop_
_entity.id
_entity.type
_entity.pdbx_description
1 polymer ?
#
loop_
_entity_poly.entity_id
_entity_poly.type
_entity_poly.pdbx_seq_one_letter_code
_entity_poly.pdbx_strand_id
1 'polypeptide(L)'
;MPVSSTPKEFTDAINERRSRTTKALDKFIRLRSLKNHPHIADLRTPGYLNKTLPKWIRDELGGLGVKKTIEFTHMNQWPRAQKEEVRKALVHAIDHGLRIDFFWALWNEKKEGTVIEPKRLPKKGKITITFYSPNKNVRTVAGQIIVDVAK
;
A
#
# COMPACT_ATOMS: atom_id res chain seq x y z
N MET A 1 3.68 -2.21 -4.89
CA MET A 1 4.55 -3.19 -5.57
C MET A 1 3.74 -3.78 -6.73
N PRO A 2 4.19 -3.63 -7.98
CA PRO A 2 3.53 -4.25 -9.12
C PRO A 2 3.61 -5.77 -8.99
N VAL A 3 2.48 -6.45 -8.80
CA VAL A 3 2.47 -7.91 -8.60
C VAL A 3 2.69 -8.64 -9.92
N SER A 4 2.07 -8.12 -10.99
CA SER A 4 2.28 -8.54 -12.36
C SER A 4 1.99 -7.32 -13.24
N SER A 5 2.92 -6.99 -14.13
CA SER A 5 2.86 -5.79 -14.94
C SER A 5 3.54 -6.03 -16.29
N THR A 6 3.07 -5.36 -17.32
CA THR A 6 3.83 -5.26 -18.57
C THR A 6 5.17 -4.55 -18.31
N PRO A 7 6.19 -4.71 -19.18
CA PRO A 7 7.44 -3.98 -19.04
C PRO A 7 7.24 -2.46 -18.94
N LYS A 8 6.33 -1.91 -19.74
CA LYS A 8 5.96 -0.48 -19.68
C LYS A 8 5.39 -0.08 -18.32
N GLU A 9 4.37 -0.80 -17.84
CA GLU A 9 3.76 -0.53 -16.52
C GLU A 9 4.77 -0.62 -15.37
N PHE A 10 5.74 -1.54 -15.48
CA PHE A 10 6.79 -1.68 -14.49
C PHE A 10 7.79 -0.51 -14.54
N THR A 11 8.25 -0.12 -15.73
CA THR A 11 9.12 1.06 -15.92
C THR A 11 8.43 2.33 -15.43
N ASP A 12 7.14 2.52 -15.76
CA ASP A 12 6.34 3.64 -15.27
C ASP A 12 6.27 3.62 -13.73
N ALA A 13 6.06 2.44 -13.12
CA ALA A 13 6.03 2.30 -11.66
C ALA A 13 7.37 2.64 -11.00
N ILE A 14 8.51 2.33 -11.63
CA ILE A 14 9.85 2.72 -11.16
C ILE A 14 10.00 4.25 -11.25
N ASN A 15 9.73 4.83 -12.42
CA ASN A 15 9.93 6.25 -12.67
C ASN A 15 9.05 7.13 -11.78
N GLU A 16 7.77 6.76 -11.62
CA GLU A 16 6.83 7.48 -10.77
C GLU A 16 6.96 7.13 -9.29
N ARG A 17 7.75 6.09 -8.95
CA ARG A 17 7.77 5.45 -7.62
C ARG A 17 6.38 5.05 -7.15
N ARG A 18 5.50 4.67 -8.08
CA ARG A 18 4.07 4.45 -7.84
C ARG A 18 3.53 3.30 -8.69
N SER A 19 3.23 2.20 -8.02
CA SER A 19 2.44 1.09 -8.59
C SER A 19 0.95 1.41 -8.67
N ARG A 20 0.17 0.62 -9.43
CA ARG A 20 -1.30 0.69 -9.46
C ARG A 20 -1.90 0.66 -8.05
N THR A 21 -1.42 -0.23 -7.20
CA THR A 21 -1.84 -0.36 -5.80
C THR A 21 -1.59 0.92 -4.99
N THR A 22 -0.39 1.51 -5.07
CA THR A 22 -0.07 2.73 -4.32
C THR A 22 -0.85 3.94 -4.84
N LYS A 23 -1.08 4.03 -6.16
CA LYS A 23 -1.97 5.04 -6.75
C LYS A 23 -3.41 4.89 -6.24
N ALA A 24 -3.90 3.66 -6.10
CA ALA A 24 -5.24 3.41 -5.57
C ALA A 24 -5.35 3.72 -4.08
N LEU A 25 -4.35 3.36 -3.26
CA LEU A 25 -4.30 3.72 -1.84
C LEU A 25 -4.29 5.25 -1.65
N ASP A 26 -3.50 5.97 -2.45
CA ASP A 26 -3.49 7.43 -2.48
C ASP A 26 -4.88 8.01 -2.74
N LYS A 27 -5.57 7.49 -3.76
CA LYS A 27 -6.94 7.93 -4.09
C LYS A 27 -7.91 7.61 -2.96
N PHE A 28 -7.86 6.40 -2.43
CA PHE A 28 -8.73 5.91 -1.37
C PHE A 28 -8.68 6.80 -0.13
N ILE A 29 -7.49 7.22 0.30
CA ILE A 29 -7.34 8.06 1.50
C ILE A 29 -7.66 9.53 1.26
N ARG A 30 -7.55 9.99 0.02
CA ARG A 30 -7.96 11.35 -0.37
C ARG A 30 -9.47 11.49 -0.51
N LEU A 31 -10.24 10.41 -0.44
CA LEU A 31 -11.69 10.48 -0.38
C LEU A 31 -12.09 11.23 0.90
N ARG A 32 -12.67 12.43 0.74
CA ARG A 32 -13.23 13.22 1.87
C ARG A 32 -14.19 12.40 2.74
N SER A 33 -14.84 11.39 2.16
CA SER A 33 -15.73 10.46 2.85
C SER A 33 -15.01 9.52 3.82
N LEU A 34 -13.70 9.27 3.69
CA LEU A 34 -13.02 8.27 4.52
C LEU A 34 -13.12 8.60 6.02
N LYS A 35 -12.99 9.88 6.39
CA LYS A 35 -13.13 10.34 7.79
C LYS A 35 -14.52 10.04 8.37
N ASN A 36 -15.55 10.06 7.53
CA ASN A 36 -16.95 9.84 7.89
C ASN A 36 -17.46 8.47 7.42
N HIS A 37 -16.55 7.58 6.99
CA HIS A 37 -16.92 6.30 6.41
C HIS A 37 -17.51 5.41 7.51
N PRO A 38 -18.59 4.65 7.24
CA PRO A 38 -19.24 3.81 8.27
C PRO A 38 -18.27 2.84 8.96
N HIS A 39 -17.26 2.38 8.23
CA HIS A 39 -16.25 1.43 8.70
C HIS A 39 -14.96 2.09 9.23
N ILE A 40 -14.92 3.41 9.45
CA ILE A 40 -13.72 4.08 9.95
C ILE A 40 -13.33 3.62 11.36
N ALA A 41 -14.33 3.27 12.19
CA ALA A 41 -14.10 2.71 13.52
C ALA A 41 -13.31 1.40 13.46
N ASP A 42 -13.56 0.58 12.43
CA ASP A 42 -12.85 -0.68 12.25
C ASP A 42 -11.34 -0.46 11.98
N LEU A 43 -10.97 0.58 11.22
CA LEU A 43 -9.56 0.93 11.00
C LEU A 43 -8.86 1.35 12.30
N ARG A 44 -9.60 1.88 13.28
CA ARG A 44 -9.06 2.24 14.59
C ARG A 44 -8.80 1.02 15.47
N THR A 45 -9.41 -0.13 15.18
CA THR A 45 -9.19 -1.38 15.91
C THR A 45 -7.79 -1.94 15.64
N PRO A 46 -6.96 -2.17 16.68
CA PRO A 46 -5.65 -2.79 16.53
C PRO A 46 -5.72 -4.13 15.81
N GLY A 47 -4.83 -4.34 14.84
CA GLY A 47 -4.73 -5.60 14.11
C GLY A 47 -5.87 -5.89 13.14
N TYR A 48 -6.79 -4.95 12.90
CA TYR A 48 -7.90 -5.14 11.95
C TYR A 48 -7.41 -5.51 10.54
N LEU A 49 -6.27 -4.97 10.11
CA LEU A 49 -5.64 -5.29 8.83
C LEU A 49 -4.73 -6.53 8.87
N ASN A 50 -4.46 -7.14 10.02
CA ASN A 50 -3.49 -8.24 10.14
C ASN A 50 -3.89 -9.52 9.40
N LYS A 51 -5.18 -9.67 9.08
CA LYS A 51 -5.73 -10.80 8.34
C LYS A 51 -5.91 -10.43 6.86
N THR A 52 -6.89 -11.05 6.23
CA THR A 52 -7.39 -10.70 4.91
C THR A 52 -7.98 -9.29 4.93
N LEU A 53 -7.75 -8.52 3.87
CA LEU A 53 -8.37 -7.22 3.67
C LEU A 53 -9.90 -7.34 3.79
N PRO A 54 -10.53 -6.55 4.68
CA PRO A 54 -11.98 -6.47 4.82
C PRO A 54 -12.68 -6.27 3.48
N LYS A 55 -13.89 -6.82 3.35
CA LYS A 55 -14.68 -6.74 2.11
C LYS A 55 -14.85 -5.30 1.63
N TRP A 56 -15.19 -4.37 2.53
CA TRP A 56 -15.40 -2.98 2.15
C TRP A 56 -14.12 -2.32 1.61
N ILE A 57 -12.94 -2.58 2.20
CA ILE A 57 -11.66 -2.08 1.67
C ILE A 57 -11.39 -2.65 0.27
N ARG A 58 -11.68 -3.94 0.06
CA ARG A 58 -11.55 -4.58 -1.24
C ARG A 58 -12.51 -3.98 -2.27
N ASP A 59 -13.75 -3.71 -1.89
CA ASP A 59 -14.75 -3.13 -2.78
C ASP A 59 -14.35 -1.71 -3.21
N GLU A 60 -13.91 -0.88 -2.26
CA GLU A 60 -13.42 0.48 -2.50
C GLU A 60 -12.16 0.51 -3.39
N LEU A 61 -11.14 -0.29 -3.05
CA LEU A 61 -9.93 -0.38 -3.87
C LEU A 61 -10.22 -0.96 -5.26
N GLY A 62 -11.17 -1.90 -5.36
CA GLY A 62 -11.65 -2.44 -6.62
C GLY A 62 -12.31 -1.37 -7.51
N GLY A 63 -13.12 -0.49 -6.92
CA GLY A 63 -13.69 0.70 -7.59
C GLY A 63 -12.63 1.70 -8.07
N LEU A 64 -11.45 1.70 -7.44
CA LEU A 64 -10.31 2.55 -7.81
C LEU A 64 -9.33 1.89 -8.79
N GLY A 65 -9.69 0.72 -9.34
CA GLY A 65 -8.95 0.04 -10.40
C GLY A 65 -7.92 -0.98 -9.92
N VAL A 66 -7.93 -1.37 -8.63
CA VAL A 66 -7.08 -2.47 -8.14
C VAL A 66 -7.61 -3.81 -8.66
N LYS A 67 -6.73 -4.64 -9.23
CA LYS A 67 -7.10 -5.95 -9.78
C LYS A 67 -7.46 -6.90 -8.65
N LYS A 68 -8.75 -7.25 -8.56
CA LYS A 68 -9.39 -7.90 -7.41
C LYS A 68 -8.77 -9.22 -6.93
N THR A 69 -8.02 -9.95 -7.75
CA THR A 69 -7.47 -11.26 -7.36
C THR A 69 -6.01 -11.17 -6.96
N ILE A 70 -5.15 -10.68 -7.85
CA ILE A 70 -3.69 -10.76 -7.66
C ILE A 70 -3.17 -9.68 -6.71
N GLU A 71 -3.66 -8.44 -6.82
CA GLU A 71 -3.21 -7.33 -5.97
C GLU A 71 -3.76 -7.45 -4.53
N PHE A 72 -4.98 -7.97 -4.36
CA PHE A 72 -5.53 -8.26 -3.03
C PHE A 72 -4.80 -9.41 -2.35
N THR A 73 -4.50 -10.50 -3.07
CA THR A 73 -3.70 -11.61 -2.54
C THR A 73 -2.33 -11.11 -2.07
N HIS A 74 -1.68 -10.28 -2.87
CA HIS A 74 -0.39 -9.69 -2.54
C HIS A 74 -0.46 -8.79 -1.29
N MET A 75 -1.45 -7.89 -1.20
CA MET A 75 -1.64 -7.08 0.01
C MET A 75 -1.96 -7.94 1.24
N ASN A 76 -2.69 -9.04 1.09
CA ASN A 76 -2.97 -9.97 2.17
C ASN A 76 -1.71 -10.67 2.69
N GLN A 77 -0.70 -10.85 1.85
CA GLN A 77 0.58 -11.49 2.19
C GLN A 77 1.58 -10.57 2.88
N TRP A 78 1.32 -9.25 2.95
CA TRP A 78 2.21 -8.33 3.67
C TRP A 78 2.41 -8.75 5.13
N PRO A 79 3.63 -8.60 5.68
CA PRO A 79 3.90 -8.89 7.08
C PRO A 79 2.94 -8.17 8.02
N ARG A 80 2.42 -8.89 9.03
CA ARG A 80 1.45 -8.35 9.99
C ARG A 80 1.94 -7.06 10.67
N ALA A 81 3.22 -7.03 11.04
CA ALA A 81 3.84 -5.85 11.64
C ALA A 81 3.77 -4.63 10.70
N GLN A 82 4.09 -4.79 9.42
CA GLN A 82 4.03 -3.71 8.43
C GLN A 82 2.58 -3.23 8.23
N LYS A 83 1.61 -4.15 8.16
CA LYS A 83 0.19 -3.78 8.06
C LYS A 83 -0.27 -2.96 9.26
N GLU A 84 0.16 -3.32 10.46
CA GLU A 84 -0.19 -2.58 11.68
C GLU A 84 0.49 -1.20 11.72
N GLU A 85 1.73 -1.06 11.26
CA GLU A 85 2.40 0.24 11.13
C GLU A 85 1.67 1.15 10.14
N VAL A 86 1.30 0.61 8.97
CA VAL A 86 0.49 1.34 7.98
C VAL A 86 -0.84 1.75 8.61
N ARG A 87 -1.56 0.84 9.28
CA ARG A 87 -2.84 1.13 9.96
C ARG A 87 -2.69 2.30 10.93
N LYS A 88 -1.65 2.29 11.79
CA LYS A 88 -1.40 3.37 12.76
C LYS A 88 -1.17 4.71 12.05
N ALA A 89 -0.38 4.73 10.98
CA ALA A 89 -0.15 5.93 10.20
C ALA A 89 -1.44 6.44 9.51
N LEU A 90 -2.27 5.54 8.99
CA LEU A 90 -3.58 5.86 8.42
C LEU A 90 -4.49 6.53 9.45
N VAL A 91 -4.70 5.88 10.60
CA VAL A 91 -5.56 6.40 11.67
C VAL A 91 -5.06 7.76 12.13
N HIS A 92 -3.75 7.89 12.38
CA HIS A 92 -3.16 9.16 12.81
C HIS A 92 -3.39 10.28 11.79
N ALA A 93 -3.22 10.00 10.50
CA ALA A 93 -3.49 10.97 9.45
C ALA A 93 -4.96 11.37 9.37
N ILE A 94 -5.88 10.42 9.51
CA ILE A 94 -7.32 10.68 9.49
C ILE A 94 -7.73 11.56 10.67
N ASP A 95 -7.22 11.25 11.87
CA ASP A 95 -7.53 11.99 13.09
C ASP A 95 -7.00 13.43 13.05
N HIS A 96 -5.84 13.65 12.43
CA HIS A 96 -5.20 14.97 12.35
C HIS A 96 -5.40 15.69 10.99
N GLY A 97 -6.18 15.11 10.07
CA GLY A 97 -6.41 15.68 8.74
C GLY A 97 -5.15 15.84 7.88
N LEU A 98 -4.21 14.90 8.01
CA LEU A 98 -2.93 14.92 7.29
C LEU A 98 -3.09 14.33 5.89
N ARG A 99 -2.25 14.80 4.98
CA ARG A 99 -2.07 14.15 3.68
C ARG A 99 -1.23 12.89 3.85
N ILE A 100 -1.65 11.78 3.25
CA ILE A 100 -0.81 10.60 3.10
C ILE A 100 -0.45 10.43 1.63
N ASP A 101 0.83 10.15 1.37
CA ASP A 101 1.30 9.74 0.05
C ASP A 101 1.95 8.35 0.14
N PHE A 102 1.52 7.43 -0.73
CA PHE A 102 2.07 6.08 -0.87
C PHE A 102 3.04 6.01 -2.03
N PHE A 103 4.20 5.45 -1.75
CA PHE A 103 5.24 5.20 -2.72
C PHE A 103 5.65 3.74 -2.72
N TRP A 104 6.27 3.34 -3.82
CA TRP A 104 6.90 2.06 -3.99
C TRP A 104 8.27 2.24 -4.62
N ALA A 105 9.24 1.47 -4.15
CA ALA A 105 10.58 1.44 -4.72
C ALA A 105 11.16 0.04 -4.64
N LEU A 106 12.14 -0.21 -5.49
CA LEU A 106 13.03 -1.35 -5.34
C LEU A 106 14.20 -0.98 -4.43
N TRP A 107 14.71 -1.95 -3.69
CA TRP A 107 15.93 -1.78 -2.90
C TRP A 107 16.80 -3.04 -2.90
N ASN A 108 18.06 -2.88 -2.50
CA ASN A 108 19.06 -3.96 -2.51
C ASN A 108 19.01 -4.85 -1.26
N GLU A 109 18.07 -4.62 -0.35
CA GLU A 109 17.94 -5.41 0.86
C GLU A 109 17.35 -6.80 0.59
N LYS A 110 17.64 -7.73 1.50
CA LYS A 110 17.19 -9.13 1.38
C LYS A 110 15.71 -9.33 1.68
N LYS A 111 15.08 -8.38 2.38
CA LYS A 111 13.69 -8.47 2.86
C LYS A 111 12.89 -7.28 2.35
N GLU A 112 11.57 -7.41 2.35
CA GLU A 112 10.69 -6.28 2.14
C GLU A 112 10.76 -5.29 3.29
N GLY A 113 10.50 -4.03 2.98
CA GLY A 113 10.50 -2.95 3.95
C GLY A 113 9.28 -2.07 3.80
N THR A 114 8.85 -1.49 4.91
CA THR A 114 7.95 -0.34 4.90
C THR A 114 8.64 0.75 5.69
N VAL A 115 8.79 1.93 5.08
CA VAL A 115 9.33 3.11 5.76
C VAL A 115 8.22 4.14 5.84
N ILE A 116 7.99 4.65 7.04
CA ILE A 116 7.01 5.69 7.32
C ILE A 116 7.77 6.95 7.73
N GLU A 117 7.58 8.02 6.97
CA GLU A 117 8.23 9.30 7.20
C GLU A 117 7.20 10.41 7.45
N PRO A 118 7.49 11.34 8.36
CA PRO A 118 8.66 11.37 9.26
C PRO A 118 8.59 10.28 10.35
N LYS A 119 9.76 9.86 10.86
CA LYS A 119 9.89 8.78 11.89
C LYS A 119 9.01 9.02 13.12
N ARG A 120 8.79 10.28 13.49
CA ARG A 120 7.80 10.69 14.49
C ARG A 120 6.63 11.32 13.76
N LEU A 121 5.44 10.72 13.89
CA LEU A 121 4.26 11.17 13.17
C LEU A 121 3.91 12.63 13.53
N PRO A 122 3.76 13.52 12.53
CA PRO A 122 3.58 14.94 12.78
C PRO A 122 2.11 15.25 13.09
N LYS A 123 1.82 16.39 13.72
CA LYS A 123 0.42 16.84 13.94
C LYS A 123 -0.15 17.68 12.79
N LYS A 124 0.70 18.10 11.84
CA LYS A 124 0.33 18.88 10.65
C LYS A 124 1.21 18.47 9.46
N GLY A 125 0.73 18.68 8.24
CA GLY A 125 1.50 18.41 7.01
C GLY A 125 1.16 17.05 6.38
N LYS A 126 2.19 16.26 6.10
CA LYS A 126 2.04 14.99 5.37
C LYS A 126 2.81 13.83 6.00
N ILE A 127 2.33 12.62 5.75
CA ILE A 127 3.00 11.34 6.03
C ILE A 127 3.29 10.67 4.69
N THR A 128 4.50 10.17 4.54
CA THR A 128 4.93 9.37 3.39
C THR A 128 5.06 7.92 3.83
N ILE A 129 4.46 7.00 3.10
CA ILE A 129 4.61 5.56 3.33
C ILE A 129 5.24 4.96 2.08
N THR A 130 6.47 4.48 2.20
CA THR A 130 7.20 3.85 1.09
C THR A 130 7.30 2.35 1.32
N PHE A 131 6.75 1.57 0.38
CA PHE A 131 6.91 0.13 0.33
C PHE A 131 8.13 -0.23 -0.50
N TYR A 132 9.02 -1.03 0.07
CA TYR A 132 10.23 -1.48 -0.58
C TYR A 132 10.20 -2.97 -0.89
N SER A 133 10.55 -3.29 -2.14
CA SER A 133 10.63 -4.65 -2.63
C SER A 133 12.08 -4.98 -2.97
N PRO A 134 12.60 -6.16 -2.56
CA PRO A 134 13.93 -6.61 -2.96
C PRO A 134 14.06 -6.69 -4.48
N ASN A 135 15.17 -6.18 -5.03
CA ASN A 135 15.49 -6.34 -6.46
C ASN A 135 15.51 -7.81 -6.89
N LYS A 136 15.99 -8.70 -6.01
CA LYS A 136 16.02 -10.16 -6.26
C LYS A 136 14.64 -10.81 -6.43
N ASN A 137 13.55 -10.12 -6.05
CA ASN A 137 12.19 -10.64 -6.18
C ASN A 137 11.54 -10.24 -7.51
N VAL A 138 12.23 -9.50 -8.37
CA VAL A 138 11.77 -9.13 -9.72
C VAL A 138 12.15 -10.24 -10.68
N ARG A 139 11.16 -10.79 -11.40
CA ARG A 139 11.37 -11.82 -12.45
C ARG A 139 10.47 -11.59 -13.65
N THR A 140 10.89 -12.13 -14.80
CA THR A 140 10.10 -12.07 -16.03
C THR A 140 9.48 -13.43 -16.33
N VAL A 141 8.17 -13.48 -16.56
CA VAL A 141 7.43 -14.71 -16.92
C VAL A 141 6.46 -14.40 -18.04
N ALA A 142 6.57 -15.13 -19.15
CA ALA A 142 5.69 -14.97 -20.33
C ALA A 142 5.53 -13.50 -20.78
N GLY A 143 6.64 -12.73 -20.77
CA GLY A 143 6.65 -11.31 -21.16
C GLY A 143 6.08 -10.33 -20.12
N GLN A 144 5.67 -10.81 -18.94
CA GLN A 144 5.26 -9.99 -17.81
C GLN A 144 6.39 -9.87 -16.79
N ILE A 145 6.50 -8.72 -16.15
CA ILE A 145 7.35 -8.52 -14.97
C ILE A 145 6.51 -8.79 -13.73
N ILE A 146 6.99 -9.70 -12.90
CA ILE A 146 6.40 -10.11 -11.63
C ILE A 146 7.35 -9.67 -10.52
N VAL A 147 6.80 -9.08 -9.47
CA VAL A 147 7.54 -8.82 -8.23
C VAL A 147 6.88 -9.66 -7.14
N ASP A 148 7.61 -10.64 -6.61
CA ASP A 148 7.10 -11.57 -5.60
C ASP A 148 7.22 -11.00 -4.17
N VAL A 149 6.24 -11.31 -3.32
CA VAL A 149 6.34 -11.02 -1.89
C VAL A 149 7.40 -11.92 -1.27
N ALA A 150 8.33 -11.37 -0.49
CA ALA A 150 9.27 -12.22 0.26
C ALA A 150 8.49 -13.03 1.31
N LYS A 151 8.55 -14.36 1.23
CA LYS A 151 8.00 -15.27 2.25
C LYS A 151 8.80 -15.22 3.54
#